data_AF-A0A1W9VLR8-F1
#
_entry.id   AF-A0A1W9VLR8-F1
#
_cell.length_a   1.000
_cell.length_b   1.000
_cell.length_c   1.000
_cell.angle_alpha   90.00
_cell.angle_beta   90.00
_cell.angle_gamma   90.00
#
_symmetry.space_group_name_H-M   'P 1'
#
loop_
_entity.id
_entity.type
_entity.pdbx_description
1 polymer ?
#
loop_
_entity_poly.entity_id
_entity_poly.type
_entity_poly.pdbx_seq_one_letter_code
_entity_poly.pdbx_strand_id
1 'polypeptide(L)'
;MWLIFGIGFPLLFYHSRLIVKVKADGLHLKFIPFTTRYIPFEEIKSFQARSYKPIKEFGGWGIKGWSRSKRMAYNVSGNLGVELTLTDGRQVMIGSQNPYELAEAIERLWKN
;
A
#
# COMPACT_ATOMS: atom_id res chain seq x y z
N MET A 1 -19.42 28.67 -9.04
CA MET A 1 -19.27 27.24 -9.44
C MET A 1 -17.81 26.81 -9.61
N TRP A 2 -16.86 27.34 -8.81
CA TRP A 2 -15.44 26.92 -8.77
C TRP A 2 -14.99 26.45 -7.36
N LEU A 3 -15.76 26.80 -6.31
CA LEU A 3 -15.46 26.45 -4.92
C LEU A 3 -15.63 24.95 -4.61
N ILE A 4 -16.54 24.27 -5.29
CA ILE A 4 -16.84 22.84 -5.05
C ILE A 4 -15.64 21.96 -5.47
N PHE A 5 -14.99 22.28 -6.60
CA PHE A 5 -13.79 21.58 -7.05
C PHE A 5 -12.53 22.00 -6.28
N GLY A 6 -12.42 23.27 -5.85
CA GLY A 6 -11.27 23.78 -5.10
C GLY A 6 -11.17 23.28 -3.65
N ILE A 7 -12.30 23.01 -2.99
CA ILE A 7 -12.34 22.58 -1.57
C ILE A 7 -12.71 21.10 -1.42
N GLY A 8 -13.58 20.57 -2.28
CA GLY A 8 -14.01 19.17 -2.21
C GLY A 8 -12.89 18.17 -2.48
N PHE A 9 -12.01 18.47 -3.45
CA PHE A 9 -10.93 17.55 -3.84
C PHE A 9 -9.83 17.43 -2.77
N PRO A 10 -9.33 18.51 -2.14
CA PRO A 10 -8.41 18.41 -0.99
C PRO A 10 -9.02 17.67 0.21
N LEU A 11 -10.30 17.90 0.52
CA LEU A 11 -10.98 17.24 1.66
C LEU A 11 -11.11 15.73 1.46
N LEU A 12 -11.36 15.27 0.23
CA LEU A 12 -11.40 13.85 -0.12
C LEU A 12 -10.04 13.18 0.06
N PHE A 13 -8.95 13.84 -0.35
CA PHE A 13 -7.60 13.33 -0.12
C PHE A 13 -7.22 13.34 1.36
N TYR A 14 -7.65 14.35 2.12
CA TYR A 14 -7.44 14.40 3.57
C TYR A 14 -8.15 13.26 4.32
N HIS A 15 -9.33 12.84 3.84
CA HIS A 15 -10.07 11.71 4.41
C HIS A 15 -9.62 10.34 3.90
N SER A 16 -8.64 10.29 2.99
CA SER A 16 -8.16 9.01 2.47
C SER A 16 -7.49 8.18 3.57
N ARG A 17 -7.83 6.90 3.65
CA ARG A 17 -7.27 5.98 4.64
C ARG A 17 -6.91 4.66 4.00
N LEU A 18 -5.70 4.18 4.28
CA LEU A 18 -5.28 2.83 3.93
C LEU A 18 -5.45 1.95 5.17
N ILE A 19 -6.35 0.99 5.07
CA ILE A 19 -6.56 -0.04 6.10
C ILE A 19 -5.95 -1.32 5.57
N VAL A 20 -4.98 -1.85 6.28
CA VAL A 20 -4.35 -3.15 5.97
C VAL A 20 -4.83 -4.14 7.00
N LYS A 21 -5.47 -5.22 6.55
CA LYS A 21 -5.86 -6.34 7.41
C LYS A 21 -5.09 -7.57 6.97
N VAL A 22 -4.27 -8.08 7.87
CA VAL A 22 -3.62 -9.38 7.70
C VAL A 22 -4.57 -10.44 8.24
N LYS A 23 -4.95 -11.40 7.39
CA LYS A 23 -5.83 -12.51 7.74
C LYS A 23 -5.16 -13.82 7.33
N ALA A 24 -5.73 -14.95 7.75
CA ALA A 24 -5.17 -16.27 7.44
C ALA A 24 -5.14 -16.62 5.94
N ASP A 25 -6.03 -16.02 5.14
CA ASP A 25 -6.11 -16.19 3.68
C ASP A 25 -5.13 -15.28 2.93
N GLY A 26 -4.77 -14.14 3.51
CA GLY A 26 -3.81 -13.21 2.92
C GLY A 26 -3.97 -11.77 3.40
N LEU A 27 -3.55 -10.84 2.55
CA LEU A 27 -3.54 -9.40 2.81
C LEU A 27 -4.74 -8.71 2.16
N HIS A 28 -5.52 -8.03 2.98
CA HIS A 28 -6.67 -7.24 2.56
C HIS A 28 -6.34 -5.76 2.72
N LEU A 29 -6.09 -5.08 1.60
CA LEU A 29 -5.83 -3.65 1.54
C LEU A 29 -7.11 -2.92 1.16
N LYS A 30 -7.56 -1.98 1.99
CA LYS A 30 -8.71 -1.13 1.72
C LYS A 30 -8.26 0.33 1.75
N PHE A 31 -8.14 0.94 0.57
CA PHE A 31 -7.82 2.35 0.40
C PHE A 31 -9.12 3.13 0.23
N ILE A 32 -9.70 3.58 1.34
CA ILE A 32 -11.00 4.26 1.35
C ILE A 32 -10.83 5.72 0.94
N PRO A 33 -11.70 6.28 0.07
CA PRO A 33 -12.85 5.65 -0.60
C PRO A 33 -12.57 5.03 -2.00
N PHE A 34 -11.31 4.88 -2.40
CA PHE A 34 -10.94 4.61 -3.79
C PHE A 34 -10.98 3.15 -4.23
N THR A 35 -10.35 2.22 -3.49
CA THR A 35 -10.21 0.83 -3.95
C THR A 35 -10.02 -0.16 -2.80
N THR A 36 -10.35 -1.43 -3.07
CA THR A 36 -10.01 -2.57 -2.21
C THR A 36 -9.20 -3.55 -3.04
N ARG A 37 -8.12 -4.08 -2.47
CA ARG A 37 -7.25 -5.06 -3.10
C ARG A 37 -7.02 -6.21 -2.12
N TYR A 38 -7.13 -7.42 -2.65
CA TYR A 38 -6.78 -8.65 -1.94
C TYR A 38 -5.51 -9.23 -2.57
N ILE A 39 -4.57 -9.67 -1.72
CA ILE A 39 -3.33 -10.32 -2.13
C ILE A 39 -3.24 -11.64 -1.33
N PRO A 40 -3.50 -12.79 -1.96
CA PRO A 40 -3.33 -14.09 -1.33
C PRO A 40 -1.88 -14.29 -0.88
N PHE A 41 -1.66 -15.01 0.23
CA PHE A 41 -0.30 -15.34 0.66
C PHE A 41 0.48 -16.18 -0.34
N GLU A 42 -0.21 -17.03 -1.10
CA GLU A 42 0.35 -17.85 -2.18
C GLU A 42 1.00 -17.01 -3.30
N GLU A 43 0.52 -15.77 -3.50
CA GLU A 43 1.11 -14.84 -4.46
C GLU A 43 2.34 -14.12 -3.90
N ILE A 44 2.62 -14.20 -2.58
CA ILE A 44 3.72 -13.48 -1.94
C ILE A 44 4.97 -14.36 -1.95
N LYS A 45 6.00 -13.90 -2.69
CA LYS A 45 7.32 -14.53 -2.73
C LYS A 45 8.19 -14.11 -1.54
N SER A 46 8.16 -12.82 -1.20
CA SER A 46 8.88 -12.27 -0.05
C SER A 46 8.29 -10.92 0.36
N PHE A 47 8.60 -10.48 1.58
CA PHE A 47 8.25 -9.15 2.06
C PHE A 47 9.38 -8.56 2.90
N GLN A 48 9.44 -7.24 2.95
CA GLN A 48 10.43 -6.53 3.76
C GLN A 48 9.89 -5.20 4.29
N ALA A 49 10.08 -4.95 5.58
CA ALA A 49 9.89 -3.62 6.16
C ALA A 49 11.03 -2.71 5.70
N ARG A 50 10.70 -1.57 5.08
CA ARG A 50 11.70 -0.62 4.62
C ARG A 50 11.23 0.83 4.65
N SER A 51 12.20 1.72 4.72
CA SER A 51 11.99 3.12 4.34
C SER A 51 12.04 3.24 2.81
N TYR A 52 11.23 4.13 2.27
CA TYR A 52 11.18 4.46 0.84
C TYR A 52 11.09 5.98 0.68
N LYS A 53 11.39 6.49 -0.51
CA LYS A 53 11.28 7.93 -0.81
C LYS A 53 10.04 8.18 -1.66
N PRO A 54 8.89 8.61 -1.10
CA PRO A 54 7.61 8.70 -1.83
C PRO A 54 7.70 9.50 -3.13
N ILE A 55 8.37 10.65 -3.07
CA ILE A 55 8.54 11.56 -4.22
C ILE A 55 9.48 10.94 -5.27
N LYS A 56 10.63 10.39 -4.85
CA LYS A 56 11.66 9.89 -5.77
C LYS A 56 11.32 8.52 -6.37
N GLU A 57 10.66 7.65 -5.61
CA GLU A 57 10.38 6.26 -6.02
C GLU A 57 9.00 6.09 -6.65
N PHE A 58 7.99 6.84 -6.21
CA PHE A 58 6.60 6.65 -6.63
C PHE A 58 5.92 7.93 -7.15
N GLY A 59 6.62 9.08 -7.13
CA GLY A 59 6.07 10.35 -7.61
C GLY A 59 5.00 10.95 -6.69
N GLY A 60 5.03 10.65 -5.40
CA GLY A 60 4.14 11.23 -4.38
C GLY A 60 3.44 10.20 -3.50
N TRP A 61 2.31 10.61 -2.92
CA TRP A 61 1.44 9.77 -2.08
C TRP A 61 0.16 9.35 -2.83
N GLY A 62 -0.46 8.26 -2.41
CA GLY A 62 -1.70 7.70 -2.94
C GLY A 62 -1.53 6.29 -3.49
N ILE A 63 -2.32 5.97 -4.50
CA ILE A 63 -2.19 4.75 -5.28
C ILE A 63 -1.33 5.09 -6.50
N LYS A 64 -0.09 4.58 -6.54
CA LYS A 64 0.90 4.90 -7.58
C LYS A 64 1.51 3.64 -8.16
N GLY A 65 1.86 3.66 -9.45
CA GLY A 65 1.98 2.44 -10.26
C GLY A 65 0.63 2.20 -10.97
N TRP A 66 0.48 1.42 -12.03
CA TRP A 66 1.38 0.50 -12.70
C TRP A 66 1.01 0.45 -14.20
N SER A 67 1.98 0.19 -15.10
CA SER A 67 1.83 -0.31 -16.50
C SER A 67 3.20 -0.69 -17.10
N ARG A 68 4.31 -0.01 -16.73
CA ARG A 68 5.69 -0.35 -17.19
C ARG A 68 6.67 -0.82 -16.11
N SER A 69 6.48 -0.41 -14.86
CA SER A 69 7.53 -0.47 -13.81
C SER A 69 7.55 -1.73 -12.93
N LYS A 70 6.68 -2.72 -13.16
CA LYS A 70 6.37 -3.84 -12.22
C LYS A 70 6.06 -3.46 -10.75
N ARG A 71 5.93 -2.18 -10.41
CA ARG A 71 5.82 -1.67 -9.02
C ARG A 71 4.51 -0.91 -8.81
N MET A 72 3.83 -1.22 -7.70
CA MET A 72 2.65 -0.53 -7.18
C MET A 72 2.92 -0.07 -5.75
N ALA A 73 2.45 1.11 -5.37
CA ALA A 73 2.49 1.64 -4.01
C ALA A 73 1.10 2.08 -3.57
N TYR A 74 0.76 1.71 -2.35
CA TYR A 74 -0.41 2.18 -1.62
C TYR A 74 0.10 2.91 -0.40
N ASN A 75 0.06 4.24 -0.39
CA ASN A 75 0.42 5.04 0.77
C ASN A 75 -0.51 6.24 0.94
N VAL A 76 -0.76 6.63 2.18
CA VAL A 76 -1.52 7.86 2.49
C VAL A 76 -0.57 8.97 2.90
N SER A 77 0.44 8.65 3.71
CA SER A 77 1.43 9.59 4.22
C SER A 77 2.71 8.86 4.64
N GLY A 78 3.75 9.62 4.97
CA GLY A 78 5.02 9.08 5.46
C GLY A 78 5.90 8.46 4.37
N ASN A 79 6.96 7.79 4.83
CA ASN A 79 8.05 7.25 4.03
C ASN A 79 8.47 5.83 4.49
N LEU A 80 7.60 5.17 5.25
CA LEU A 80 7.80 3.85 5.84
C LEU A 80 6.71 2.90 5.35
N GLY A 81 7.07 1.63 5.15
CA GLY A 81 6.12 0.62 4.70
C GLY A 81 6.71 -0.78 4.58
N VAL A 82 5.88 -1.71 4.13
CA VAL A 82 6.28 -3.07 3.79
C VAL A 82 6.22 -3.22 2.28
N GLU A 83 7.32 -3.63 1.66
CA GLU A 83 7.39 -3.97 0.25
C GLU A 83 7.23 -5.47 0.08
N LEU A 84 6.19 -5.87 -0.64
CA LEU A 84 5.94 -7.26 -1.04
C LEU A 84 6.53 -7.49 -2.43
N THR A 85 7.20 -8.61 -2.63
CA THR A 85 7.52 -9.16 -3.95
C THR A 85 6.57 -10.31 -4.21
N LEU A 86 5.80 -10.21 -5.29
CA LEU A 86 4.88 -11.26 -5.72
C LEU A 86 5.60 -12.32 -6.57
N THR A 87 5.01 -13.51 -6.65
CA THR A 87 5.55 -14.66 -7.40
C THR A 87 5.70 -14.37 -8.90
N ASP A 88 4.88 -13.48 -9.46
CA ASP A 88 4.96 -13.02 -10.85
C ASP A 88 5.95 -11.85 -11.10
N GLY A 89 6.74 -11.52 -10.08
CA GLY A 89 7.77 -10.48 -10.13
C GLY A 89 7.24 -9.06 -9.99
N ARG A 90 5.95 -8.88 -9.70
CA ARG A 90 5.40 -7.58 -9.29
C ARG A 90 5.87 -7.21 -7.89
N GLN A 91 5.96 -5.92 -7.61
CA GLN A 91 6.22 -5.41 -6.27
C GLN A 91 5.07 -4.53 -5.80
N VAL A 92 4.68 -4.69 -4.53
CA VAL A 92 3.63 -3.91 -3.88
C VAL A 92 4.16 -3.28 -2.61
N MET A 93 4.32 -1.96 -2.62
CA MET A 93 4.66 -1.17 -1.44
C MET A 93 3.38 -0.81 -0.68
N ILE A 94 3.34 -1.15 0.61
CA ILE A 94 2.24 -0.83 1.52
C ILE A 94 2.77 0.14 2.56
N GLY A 95 2.36 1.41 2.47
CA GLY A 95 2.71 2.44 3.43
C GLY A 95 2.13 2.13 4.81
N SER A 96 2.97 2.18 5.83
CA SER A 96 2.60 1.99 7.24
C SER A 96 3.54 2.81 8.12
N GLN A 97 3.00 3.47 9.15
CA GLN A 97 3.83 4.16 10.15
C GLN A 97 4.57 3.17 11.05
N ASN A 98 4.06 1.95 11.18
CA ASN A 98 4.68 0.85 11.90
C ASN A 98 5.01 -0.28 10.90
N PRO A 99 6.08 -0.15 10.09
CA PRO A 99 6.40 -1.13 9.06
C PRO A 99 6.84 -2.49 9.65
N TYR A 100 7.52 -2.47 10.79
CA TYR A 100 8.01 -3.69 11.46
C TYR A 100 6.86 -4.51 12.06
N GLU A 101 5.92 -3.88 12.76
CA GLU A 101 4.73 -4.56 13.29
C GLU A 101 3.88 -5.18 12.18
N LEU A 102 3.75 -4.48 11.04
CA LEU A 102 3.04 -5.01 9.88
C LEU A 102 3.77 -6.22 9.28
N ALA A 103 5.09 -6.14 9.13
CA ALA A 103 5.89 -7.26 8.63
C ALA A 103 5.82 -8.48 9.56
N GLU A 104 5.90 -8.26 10.88
CA GLU A 104 5.76 -9.33 11.87
C GLU A 104 4.36 -9.96 11.84
N ALA A 105 3.31 -9.14 11.71
CA ALA A 105 1.94 -9.66 11.57
C ALA A 105 1.76 -10.51 10.30
N ILE A 106 2.41 -10.11 9.19
CA ILE A 106 2.46 -10.90 7.97
C ILE A 106 3.21 -12.20 8.22
N GLU A 107 4.41 -12.15 8.79
CA GLU A 107 5.25 -13.32 9.08
C GLU A 107 4.52 -14.37 9.93
N ARG A 108 3.82 -13.94 10.98
CA ARG A 108 3.08 -14.85 11.87
C ARG A 108 1.97 -15.63 11.18
N LEU A 109 1.35 -15.06 10.15
CA LEU A 109 0.24 -15.68 9.42
C LEU A 109 0.67 -16.29 8.09
N TRP A 110 1.83 -15.89 7.57
CA TRP A 110 2.44 -16.43 6.37
C TRP A 110 3.06 -17.79 6.69
N LYS A 111 2.26 -18.84 6.53
CA LYS A 111 2.73 -20.23 6.58
C LYS A 111 3.32 -20.57 5.23
N ASN A 112 4.64 -20.43 5.11
CA ASN A 112 5.40 -20.86 3.94
C ASN A 112 6.18 -22.13 4.27
#